data_AF-A0A7S3FMB1-F1
#
_entry.id   AF-A0A7S3FMB1-F1
#
_cell.length_a   1.000
_cell.length_b   1.000
_cell.length_c   1.000
_cell.angle_alpha   90.00
_cell.angle_beta   90.00
_cell.angle_gamma   90.00
#
_symmetry.space_group_name_H-M   'P 1'
#
loop_
_entity.id
_entity.type
_entity.pdbx_description
1 polymer ?
#
loop_
_entity_poly.entity_id
_entity_poly.type
_entity_poly.pdbx_seq_one_letter_code
_entity_poly.pdbx_strand_id
1 'polypeptide(L)'
;RDFCGGTMTGLEVGSVEVAYDPSGQFRERVARADGSIFGATHMVDVKTAGSCTLLLQTALPCLVASLLLCRCCCPTSPDSKRQRKGSEVQDPTQVLVLRGGTDVPFAPLADYAIRVLCPALLARFG
;
A
#
# COMPACT_ATOMS: atom_id res chain seq x y z
N ARG A 1 -2.48 2.73 10.93
CA ARG A 1 -3.28 1.53 10.62
C ARG A 1 -2.40 0.59 9.80
N ASP A 2 -2.47 -0.71 10.10
CA ASP A 2 -1.66 -1.71 9.42
C ASP A 2 -2.16 -1.93 8.00
N PHE A 3 -1.22 -2.17 7.08
CA PHE A 3 -1.52 -2.23 5.65
C PHE A 3 -2.32 -3.49 5.29
N CYS A 4 -1.89 -4.67 5.75
CA CYS A 4 -2.48 -5.97 5.40
C CYS A 4 -3.34 -6.60 6.52
N GLY A 5 -3.42 -5.99 7.70
CA GLY A 5 -4.26 -6.46 8.82
C GLY A 5 -4.07 -7.91 9.28
N GLY A 6 -2.97 -8.57 8.88
CA GLY A 6 -2.60 -9.93 9.29
C GLY A 6 -1.78 -9.93 10.58
N THR A 7 -1.55 -11.11 11.14
CA THR A 7 -0.79 -11.27 12.39
C THR A 7 0.62 -11.80 12.10
N MET A 8 1.58 -11.39 12.94
CA MET A 8 2.97 -11.79 12.82
C MET A 8 3.53 -12.21 14.18
N THR A 9 4.37 -13.24 14.19
CA THR A 9 5.13 -13.68 15.36
C THR A 9 6.63 -13.77 15.03
N GLY A 10 7.50 -13.69 16.03
CA GLY A 10 8.96 -13.74 15.85
C GLY A 10 9.60 -12.43 15.38
N LEU A 11 8.94 -11.28 15.60
CA LEU A 11 9.43 -9.94 15.22
C LEU A 11 10.30 -9.29 16.32
N GLU A 12 11.12 -10.07 17.02
CA GLU A 12 12.12 -9.55 17.97
C GLU A 12 13.54 -9.61 17.42
N VAL A 13 14.39 -8.70 17.92
CA VAL A 13 15.82 -8.67 17.57
C VAL A 13 16.47 -9.98 18.04
N GLY A 14 17.14 -10.67 17.11
CA GLY A 14 17.77 -11.96 17.36
C GLY A 14 16.88 -13.16 17.02
N SER A 15 15.63 -12.94 16.60
CA SER A 15 14.82 -14.00 16.03
C SER A 15 15.45 -14.53 14.73
N VAL A 16 15.35 -15.85 14.54
CA VAL A 16 15.79 -16.55 13.32
C VAL A 16 14.60 -17.01 12.46
N GLU A 17 13.38 -16.83 12.97
CA GLU A 17 12.16 -17.27 12.32
C GLU A 17 11.06 -16.22 12.49
N VAL A 18 10.34 -15.96 11.40
CA VAL A 18 9.18 -15.05 11.39
C VAL A 18 8.02 -15.80 10.75
N ALA A 19 6.91 -15.91 11.47
CA ALA A 19 5.67 -16.44 10.92
C ALA A 19 4.69 -15.31 10.64
N TYR A 20 4.11 -15.32 9.43
CA TYR A 20 3.10 -14.36 9.01
C TYR A 20 1.82 -15.11 8.66
N ASP A 21 0.73 -14.79 9.35
CA ASP A 21 -0.61 -15.27 9.02
C ASP A 21 -1.40 -14.17 8.30
N PRO A 22 -1.69 -14.34 6.99
CA PRO A 22 -2.45 -13.38 6.21
C PRO A 22 -3.97 -13.49 6.44
N SER A 23 -4.45 -14.33 7.38
CA SER A 23 -5.88 -14.49 7.75
C SER A 23 -6.59 -13.21 8.21
N GLY A 24 -5.85 -12.10 8.28
CA GLY A 24 -6.34 -10.77 8.52
C GLY A 24 -7.42 -10.27 7.54
N GLN A 25 -7.97 -9.12 7.90
CA GLN A 25 -9.10 -8.51 7.18
C GLN A 25 -8.79 -8.12 5.73
N PHE A 26 -7.52 -8.11 5.30
CA PHE A 26 -7.16 -7.72 3.93
C PHE A 26 -7.81 -8.62 2.88
N ARG A 27 -7.80 -9.94 3.08
CA ARG A 27 -8.38 -10.88 2.11
C ARG A 27 -9.90 -10.72 1.99
N GLU A 28 -10.60 -10.55 3.11
CA GLU A 28 -12.04 -10.29 3.11
C GLU A 28 -12.39 -8.91 2.54
N ARG A 29 -11.63 -7.88 2.88
CA ARG A 29 -11.90 -6.51 2.42
C ARG A 29 -11.60 -6.35 0.93
N VAL A 30 -10.57 -7.03 0.42
CA VAL A 30 -10.31 -7.17 -1.03
C VAL A 30 -11.47 -7.91 -1.72
N ALA A 31 -11.94 -9.03 -1.15
CA ALA A 31 -13.08 -9.76 -1.71
C ALA A 31 -14.39 -8.93 -1.70
N ARG A 32 -14.55 -8.04 -0.71
CA ARG A 32 -15.73 -7.17 -0.56
C ARG A 32 -15.63 -5.83 -1.29
N ALA A 33 -14.58 -5.59 -2.08
CA ALA A 33 -14.44 -4.33 -2.81
C ALA A 33 -14.47 -3.08 -1.89
N ASP A 34 -14.03 -3.23 -0.63
CA ASP A 34 -14.18 -2.19 0.39
C ASP A 34 -13.19 -1.04 0.15
N GLY A 35 -13.70 0.05 -0.47
CA GLY A 35 -12.98 1.29 -0.76
C GLY A 35 -12.20 1.89 0.42
N SER A 36 -12.53 1.53 1.67
CA SER A 36 -11.84 2.02 2.87
C SER A 36 -10.44 1.41 3.11
N ILE A 37 -10.04 0.36 2.39
CA ILE A 37 -8.65 -0.12 2.40
C ILE A 37 -7.78 0.82 1.55
N PHE A 38 -8.38 1.41 0.53
CA PHE A 38 -7.69 1.99 -0.62
C PHE A 38 -7.50 3.50 -0.54
N GLY A 39 -7.92 4.16 0.54
CA GLY A 39 -7.85 5.62 0.70
C GLY A 39 -7.18 6.07 2.00
N ALA A 40 -6.28 5.26 2.55
CA ALA A 40 -5.64 5.55 3.83
C ALA A 40 -4.23 6.11 3.66
N THR A 41 -3.87 7.08 4.52
CA THR A 41 -2.50 7.50 4.72
C THR A 41 -1.81 6.54 5.68
N HIS A 42 -0.77 5.87 5.21
CA HIS A 42 0.08 5.00 6.02
C HIS A 42 1.41 5.70 6.27
N MET A 43 1.78 5.84 7.54
CA MET A 43 3.07 6.39 7.93
C MET A 43 3.89 5.32 8.61
N VAL A 44 5.13 5.13 8.16
CA VAL A 44 6.09 4.20 8.74
C VAL A 44 7.37 4.96 9.06
N ASP A 45 7.83 4.82 10.30
CA ASP A 45 9.08 5.37 10.76
C ASP A 45 10.00 4.23 11.19
N VAL A 46 11.14 4.11 10.52
CA VAL A 46 12.15 3.08 10.77
C VAL A 46 12.82 3.28 12.14
N LYS A 47 12.70 4.49 12.74
CA LYS A 47 13.31 4.91 14.02
C LYS A 47 14.83 4.76 14.11
N THR A 48 15.48 4.33 13.04
CA THR A 48 16.93 4.14 12.88
C THR A 48 17.33 4.61 11.48
N ALA A 49 18.63 4.61 11.17
CA ALA A 49 19.14 4.88 9.82
C ALA A 49 18.84 3.76 8.80
N GLY A 50 17.95 2.82 9.10
CA GLY A 50 17.54 1.79 8.14
C GLY A 50 16.89 2.39 6.89
N SER A 51 17.06 1.70 5.77
CA SER A 51 16.60 2.17 4.46
C SER A 51 15.09 2.32 4.38
N CYS A 52 14.62 3.52 4.07
CA CYS A 52 13.21 3.72 3.70
C CYS A 52 12.92 3.21 2.28
N THR A 53 13.91 3.11 1.39
CA THR A 53 13.70 2.62 0.02
C THR A 53 13.46 1.11 -0.02
N LEU A 54 14.00 0.33 0.93
CA LEU A 54 13.63 -1.08 1.09
C LEU A 54 12.17 -1.25 1.51
N LEU A 55 11.67 -0.41 2.44
CA LEU A 55 10.26 -0.41 2.81
C LEU A 55 9.36 0.03 1.65
N LEU A 56 9.82 0.97 0.82
CA LEU A 56 9.11 1.35 -0.40
C LEU A 56 8.99 0.14 -1.34
N GLN A 57 10.08 -0.60 -1.56
CA GLN A 57 10.08 -1.77 -2.43
C GLN A 57 9.13 -2.88 -1.95
N THR A 58 9.03 -3.10 -0.64
CA THR A 58 8.10 -4.11 -0.09
C THR A 58 6.65 -3.63 -0.11
N ALA A 59 6.40 -2.33 0.02
CA ALA A 59 5.06 -1.76 -0.02
C ALA A 59 4.48 -1.59 -1.43
N LEU A 60 5.33 -1.36 -2.45
CA LEU A 60 4.92 -1.08 -3.83
C LEU A 60 3.99 -2.15 -4.44
N PRO A 61 4.27 -3.47 -4.35
CA PRO A 61 3.36 -4.50 -4.86
C PRO A 61 1.97 -4.41 -4.23
N CYS A 62 1.92 -4.11 -2.93
CA CYS A 62 0.67 -4.01 -2.20
C CYS A 62 -0.09 -2.74 -2.59
N LEU A 63 0.58 -1.60 -2.78
CA LEU A 63 -0.02 -0.36 -3.28
C LEU A 63 -0.58 -0.52 -4.71
N VAL A 64 0.19 -1.11 -5.62
CA VAL A 64 -0.25 -1.34 -7.01
C VAL A 64 -1.42 -2.32 -7.05
N ALA A 65 -1.33 -3.44 -6.33
CA ALA A 65 -2.46 -4.37 -6.22
C ALA A 65 -3.69 -3.68 -5.66
N SER A 66 -3.51 -2.81 -4.68
CA SER A 66 -4.57 -2.01 -4.09
C SER A 66 -5.26 -1.13 -5.15
N LEU A 67 -4.48 -0.35 -5.92
CA LEU A 67 -5.00 0.48 -7.02
C LEU A 67 -5.75 -0.33 -8.09
N LEU A 68 -5.18 -1.48 -8.51
CA LEU A 68 -5.78 -2.34 -9.53
C LEU A 68 -7.11 -2.95 -9.06
N LEU A 69 -7.16 -3.41 -7.81
CA LEU A 69 -8.38 -3.96 -7.22
C LEU A 69 -9.47 -2.88 -7.08
N CYS A 70 -9.11 -1.67 -6.67
CA CYS A 70 -10.08 -0.58 -6.57
C CYS A 70 -10.73 -0.23 -7.93
N ARG A 71 -9.98 -0.27 -9.04
CA ARG A 71 -10.52 -0.03 -10.39
C ARG A 71 -11.54 -1.09 -10.82
N CYS A 72 -11.42 -2.33 -10.38
CA CYS A 72 -12.36 -3.43 -10.68
C CYS A 72 -13.66 -3.36 -9.86
N CYS A 73 -13.66 -2.58 -8.78
CA CYS A 73 -14.68 -2.60 -7.74
C CYS A 73 -15.75 -1.52 -7.89
N CYS A 74 -15.65 -0.64 -8.89
CA CYS A 74 -16.70 0.31 -9.23
C CYS A 74 -17.94 -0.46 -9.74
N PRO A 75 -19.06 -0.52 -9.00
CA PRO A 75 -20.27 -1.11 -9.52
C PRO A 75 -20.90 -0.10 -10.49
N THR A 76 -20.85 -0.37 -11.79
CA THR A 76 -21.81 0.21 -12.72
C THR A 76 -23.18 -0.42 -12.44
N SER A 77 -23.92 0.12 -11.47
CA SER A 77 -25.34 -0.16 -11.31
C SER A 77 -26.14 0.77 -12.25
N PRO A 78 -26.93 0.24 -13.20
CA PRO A 78 -27.73 1.06 -14.10
C PRO A 78 -29.11 1.45 -13.53
N ASP A 79 -29.48 1.07 -12.30
CA ASP A 79 -30.85 1.27 -11.80
C ASP A 79 -30.88 1.80 -10.37
N SER A 80 -30.97 3.12 -10.23
CA SER A 80 -31.70 3.79 -9.14
C SER A 80 -31.67 5.31 -9.31
N LYS A 81 -32.71 5.85 -9.94
CA LYS A 81 -33.06 7.28 -9.88
C LYS A 81 -33.47 7.65 -8.45
N ARG A 82 -32.54 8.02 -7.58
CA ARG A 82 -32.86 8.79 -6.35
C ARG A 82 -31.66 9.57 -5.80
N GLN A 83 -31.44 10.73 -6.43
CA GLN A 83 -30.98 11.99 -5.83
C GLN A 83 -30.24 11.91 -4.48
N ARG A 84 -28.91 12.01 -4.52
CA ARG A 84 -28.11 12.69 -3.49
C ARG A 84 -27.16 13.67 -4.17
N LYS A 85 -27.15 14.89 -3.62
CA LYS A 85 -26.32 16.04 -3.98
C LYS A 85 -24.84 15.66 -4.06
N GLY A 86 -24.17 16.21 -5.08
CA GLY A 86 -22.72 16.33 -5.25
C GLY A 86 -21.84 15.59 -4.25
N SER A 87 -21.57 14.33 -4.54
CA SER A 87 -20.38 13.67 -4.04
C SER A 87 -19.39 13.71 -5.20
N GLU A 88 -18.34 14.53 -5.10
CA GLU A 88 -17.16 14.35 -5.95
C GLU A 88 -16.76 12.87 -5.87
N VAL A 89 -16.52 12.25 -7.02
CA VAL A 89 -15.84 10.95 -7.09
C VAL A 89 -14.42 11.22 -6.59
N GLN A 90 -14.22 11.11 -5.29
CA GLN A 90 -12.89 11.19 -4.70
C GLN A 90 -12.20 9.88 -5.06
N ASP A 91 -11.33 9.94 -6.07
CA ASP A 91 -10.41 8.84 -6.35
C ASP A 91 -9.71 8.48 -5.03
N PRO A 92 -9.74 7.21 -4.61
CA PRO A 92 -9.16 6.84 -3.34
C PRO A 92 -7.64 6.99 -3.42
N THR A 93 -7.16 8.11 -2.89
CA THR A 93 -5.73 8.44 -2.84
C THR A 93 -5.05 7.69 -1.71
N GLN A 94 -4.17 6.75 -2.05
CA GLN A 94 -3.28 6.09 -1.10
C GLN A 94 -2.03 6.92 -0.93
N VAL A 95 -1.69 7.23 0.32
CA VAL A 95 -0.47 7.98 0.64
C VAL A 95 0.38 7.14 1.56
N LEU A 96 1.60 6.80 1.13
CA LEU A 96 2.60 6.14 1.96
C LEU A 96 3.70 7.14 2.32
N VAL A 97 3.90 7.38 3.60
CA VAL A 97 4.97 8.25 4.14
C VAL A 97 5.99 7.37 4.86
N LEU A 98 7.22 7.35 4.36
CA LEU A 98 8.32 6.57 4.95
C LEU A 98 9.37 7.52 5.53
N ARG A 99 9.78 7.29 6.78
CA ARG A 99 10.89 8.00 7.44
C ARG A 99 12.02 7.02 7.76
N GLY A 100 13.22 7.36 7.33
CA GLY A 100 14.42 6.54 7.44
C GLY A 100 15.52 7.07 6.53
N GLY A 101 16.60 6.31 6.36
CA GLY A 101 17.69 6.67 5.44
C GLY A 101 17.29 6.51 3.97
N THR A 102 17.52 7.54 3.17
CA THR A 102 17.27 7.53 1.71
C THR A 102 18.45 7.00 0.90
N ASP A 103 19.66 7.17 1.42
CA ASP A 103 20.92 6.87 0.76
C ASP A 103 21.81 6.10 1.73
N VAL A 104 21.53 4.81 1.87
CA VAL A 104 22.21 3.91 2.80
C VAL A 104 22.88 2.77 2.03
N PRO A 105 24.05 2.28 2.49
CA PRO A 105 24.74 1.19 1.80
C PRO A 105 23.86 -0.06 1.72
N PHE A 106 24.01 -0.81 0.63
CA PHE A 106 23.26 -2.04 0.34
C PHE A 106 21.74 -1.86 0.16
N ALA A 107 21.26 -0.62 0.03
CA ALA A 107 19.91 -0.32 -0.43
C ALA A 107 19.94 0.52 -1.71
N PRO A 108 18.91 0.44 -2.56
CA PRO A 108 18.78 1.37 -3.68
C PRO A 108 18.66 2.81 -3.18
N LEU A 109 19.35 3.72 -3.83
CA LEU A 109 19.28 5.15 -3.55
C LEU A 109 17.88 5.69 -3.86
N ALA A 110 17.47 6.76 -3.19
CA ALA A 110 16.20 7.43 -3.50
C ALA A 110 16.12 7.87 -4.97
N ASP A 111 17.24 8.29 -5.55
CA ASP A 111 17.32 8.68 -6.96
C ASP A 111 16.97 7.52 -7.92
N TYR A 112 17.33 6.28 -7.57
CA TYR A 112 16.92 5.10 -8.34
C TYR A 112 15.40 4.91 -8.27
N ALA A 113 14.80 5.11 -7.10
CA ALA A 113 13.35 5.01 -6.94
C ALA A 113 12.63 6.05 -7.81
N ILE A 114 13.10 7.30 -7.79
CA ILE A 114 12.49 8.43 -8.50
C ILE A 114 12.66 8.29 -10.02
N ARG A 115 13.86 7.93 -10.49
CA ARG A 115 14.20 8.00 -11.92
C ARG A 115 13.98 6.70 -12.68
N VAL A 116 13.92 5.56 -11.99
CA VAL A 116 13.86 4.24 -12.63
C VAL A 116 12.66 3.43 -12.13
N LEU A 117 12.60 3.12 -10.84
CA LEU A 117 11.61 2.18 -10.32
C LEU A 117 10.18 2.71 -10.46
N CYS A 118 9.89 3.89 -9.92
CA CYS A 118 8.55 4.46 -9.95
C CYS A 118 8.08 4.75 -11.39
N PRO A 119 8.88 5.40 -12.27
CA PRO A 119 8.48 5.59 -13.66
C PRO A 119 8.21 4.28 -14.40
N ALA A 120 9.03 3.24 -14.22
CA ALA A 120 8.83 1.96 -14.88
C ALA A 120 7.56 1.25 -14.40
N LEU A 121 7.25 1.32 -13.10
CA LEU A 121 6.03 0.74 -12.53
C LEU A 121 4.78 1.52 -12.99
N LEU A 122 4.81 2.86 -12.95
CA LEU A 122 3.71 3.69 -13.43
C LEU A 122 3.45 3.48 -14.92
N ALA A 123 4.51 3.38 -15.74
CA ALA A 123 4.36 3.12 -17.18
C ALA A 123 3.73 1.75 -17.50
N ARG A 124 3.84 0.78 -16.59
CA ARG A 124 3.35 -0.59 -16.81
C ARG A 124 2.01 -0.87 -16.13
N PHE A 125 1.71 -0.21 -15.01
CA PHE A 125 0.56 -0.52 -14.15
C PHE A 125 -0.36 0.67 -13.84
N GLY A 126 0.01 1.91 -14.19
CA GLY A 126 -0.84 3.11 -14.03
C GLY A 126 -1.81 3.30 -15.20
#